data_AF-A0A6P7RAK0-F1
#
_entry.id   AF-A0A6P7RAK0-F1
#
_cell.length_a   1.000
_cell.length_b   1.000
_cell.length_c   1.000
_cell.angle_alpha   90.00
_cell.angle_beta   90.00
_cell.angle_gamma   90.00
#
_symmetry.space_group_name_H-M   'P 1'
#
loop_
_entity.id
_entity.type
_entity.pdbx_description
1 polymer ?
#
loop_
_entity_poly.entity_id
_entity_poly.type
_entity_poly.pdbx_seq_one_letter_code
_entity_poly.pdbx_strand_id
1 'polypeptide(L)'
;MSSKVSRDNLYKAVPEVLHGNQRKRCKFLETVELQISLKNYDPQKDKRFSGTVRLKSTPRPKFSVCVLGDQQHCDEAKAVDIPHMDIEALKKLNKNKKLVKKLAKKYDAFLASESLIKQIPRILGPGLNKAGKFPSLLTHNENMVAKVDEVKSTIKFQMKKVSLGDV
;
A
#
# COMPACT_ATOMS: atom_id res chain seq x y z
N MET A 1 8.50 -4.98 30.93
CA MET A 1 8.85 -5.87 29.81
C MET A 1 9.71 -5.10 28.83
N SER A 2 11.01 -5.39 28.78
CA SER A 2 11.94 -4.71 27.87
C SER A 2 11.68 -5.15 26.42
N SER A 3 11.54 -4.20 25.49
CA SER A 3 11.51 -4.53 24.07
C SER A 3 12.81 -5.28 23.73
N LYS A 4 12.70 -6.48 23.14
CA LYS A 4 13.88 -7.30 22.78
C LYS A 4 14.83 -6.61 21.78
N VAL A 5 14.42 -5.48 21.21
CA VAL A 5 15.26 -4.57 20.47
C VAL A 5 15.54 -3.36 21.36
N SER A 6 16.80 -3.17 21.76
CA SER A 6 17.22 -1.96 22.46
C SER A 6 17.15 -0.76 21.52
N ARG A 7 16.69 0.38 22.05
CA ARG A 7 16.73 1.67 21.33
C ARG A 7 18.15 1.98 20.85
N ASP A 8 19.15 1.65 21.66
CA ASP A 8 20.55 1.93 21.35
C ASP A 8 21.05 1.12 20.14
N ASN A 9 20.59 -0.13 20.00
CA ASN A 9 20.94 -0.95 18.85
C ASN A 9 20.31 -0.41 17.56
N LEU A 10 19.09 0.12 17.63
CA LEU A 10 18.44 0.77 16.47
C LEU A 10 19.17 2.05 16.06
N TYR A 11 19.53 2.89 17.04
CA TYR A 11 20.25 4.15 16.76
C TYR A 11 21.65 3.91 16.21
N LYS A 12 22.29 2.78 16.52
CA LYS A 12 23.60 2.40 15.95
C LYS A 12 23.48 1.77 14.56
N ALA A 13 22.47 0.93 14.33
CA ALA A 13 22.29 0.23 13.07
C ALA A 13 21.94 1.17 11.90
N VAL A 14 21.17 2.24 12.14
CA VAL A 14 20.77 3.19 11.09
C VAL A 14 21.98 3.91 10.44
N PRO A 15 22.91 4.52 11.21
CA PRO A 15 24.15 5.06 10.67
C PRO A 15 25.00 4.03 9.94
N GLU A 16 25.10 2.80 10.45
CA GLU A 16 25.90 1.75 9.81
C GLU A 16 25.38 1.40 8.41
N VAL A 17 24.06 1.29 8.24
CA VAL A 17 23.44 1.06 6.93
C VAL A 17 23.72 2.23 5.98
N LEU A 18 23.62 3.47 6.46
CA LEU A 18 23.90 4.67 5.66
C LEU A 18 25.38 4.75 5.24
N HIS A 19 26.31 4.42 6.15
CA HIS A 19 27.74 4.36 5.84
C HIS A 19 28.09 3.21 4.89
N GLY A 20 27.39 2.07 5.00
CA GLY A 20 27.55 0.93 4.10
C GLY A 20 27.27 1.28 2.64
N ASN A 21 26.20 2.02 2.38
CA ASN A 21 25.86 2.52 1.05
C ASN A 21 26.96 3.44 0.49
N GLN A 22 27.50 4.36 1.31
CA GLN A 22 28.56 5.27 0.87
C GLN A 22 29.87 4.53 0.50
N ARG A 23 30.21 3.45 1.20
CA ARG A 23 31.44 2.67 0.95
C ARG A 23 31.35 1.81 -0.31
N LYS A 24 30.15 1.29 -0.65
CA LYS A 24 29.93 0.47 -1.84
C LYS A 24 28.70 0.98 -2.59
N ARG A 25 28.86 2.13 -3.25
CA ARG A 25 27.77 2.78 -3.97
C ARG A 25 27.26 1.91 -5.13
N CYS A 26 26.04 1.40 -4.98
CA CYS A 26 25.34 0.70 -6.06
C CYS A 26 24.83 1.72 -7.11
N LYS A 27 24.82 1.33 -8.39
CA LYS A 27 24.29 2.18 -9.50
C LYS A 27 22.75 2.18 -9.60
N PHE A 28 22.05 1.70 -8.58
CA PHE A 28 20.59 1.59 -8.55
C PHE A 28 20.02 2.06 -7.21
N LEU A 29 18.72 2.33 -7.16
CA LEU A 29 18.03 2.77 -5.96
C LEU A 29 17.85 1.58 -4.99
N GLU A 30 18.54 1.63 -3.86
CA GLU A 30 18.52 0.55 -2.87
C GLU A 30 17.18 0.50 -2.14
N THR A 31 16.70 -0.72 -1.87
CA THR A 31 15.50 -0.96 -1.07
C THR A 31 15.91 -1.53 0.28
N VAL A 32 15.48 -0.88 1.36
CA VAL A 32 15.68 -1.39 2.72
C VAL A 32 14.43 -2.14 3.16
N GLU A 33 14.59 -3.40 3.57
CA GLU A 33 13.51 -4.19 4.16
C GLU A 33 13.66 -4.24 5.69
N LEU A 34 12.57 -3.97 6.40
CA LEU A 34 12.51 -4.10 7.86
C LEU A 34 11.81 -5.41 8.21
N GLN A 35 12.55 -6.34 8.80
CA GLN A 35 12.01 -7.60 9.31
C GLN A 35 12.00 -7.59 10.84
N ILE A 36 10.85 -7.95 11.41
CA ILE A 36 10.66 -8.05 12.86
C ILE A 36 10.37 -9.52 13.18
N SER A 37 11.28 -10.16 13.90
CA SER A 37 11.11 -11.54 14.36
C SER A 37 10.51 -11.56 15.76
N LEU A 38 9.30 -12.09 15.89
CA LEU A 38 8.64 -12.28 17.19
C LEU A 38 8.96 -13.68 17.72
N LYS A 39 9.51 -13.76 18.93
CA LYS A 39 9.74 -15.03 19.65
C LYS A 39 8.57 -15.29 20.59
N ASN A 40 8.15 -16.55 20.71
CA ASN A 40 7.05 -17.01 21.59
C ASN A 40 5.67 -16.46 21.20
N TYR A 41 5.44 -16.22 19.92
CA TYR A 41 4.14 -15.81 19.41
C TYR A 41 3.41 -17.01 18.80
N ASP A 42 2.23 -17.33 19.31
CA ASP A 42 1.39 -18.42 18.79
C ASP A 42 0.32 -17.82 17.85
N PRO A 43 0.41 -18.04 16.53
CA PRO A 43 -0.53 -17.47 15.56
C PRO A 43 -1.98 -17.99 15.68
N GLN A 44 -2.23 -19.03 16.50
CA GLN A 44 -3.56 -19.55 16.79
C GLN A 44 -4.17 -18.94 18.07
N LYS A 45 -3.35 -18.65 19.08
CA LYS A 45 -3.81 -18.09 20.37
C LYS A 45 -3.73 -16.58 20.42
N ASP A 46 -2.74 -15.99 19.76
CA ASP A 46 -2.46 -14.56 19.81
C ASP A 46 -3.12 -13.79 18.64
N LYS A 47 -3.55 -12.56 18.93
CA LYS A 47 -4.24 -11.70 17.97
C LYS A 47 -3.30 -11.27 16.84
N ARG A 48 -3.59 -11.75 15.62
CA ARG A 48 -2.86 -11.35 14.41
C ARG A 48 -2.79 -9.83 14.30
N PHE A 49 -1.57 -9.30 14.17
CA PHE A 49 -1.35 -7.89 13.95
C PHE A 49 -1.15 -7.61 12.46
N SER A 50 -1.93 -6.66 11.98
CA SER A 50 -1.73 -5.98 10.71
C SER A 50 -1.93 -4.50 11.00
N GLY A 51 -0.99 -3.68 10.57
CA GLY A 51 -1.06 -2.24 10.83
C GLY A 51 -0.55 -1.44 9.65
N THR A 52 -0.78 -0.15 9.75
CA THR A 52 -0.30 0.84 8.80
C THR A 52 0.54 1.85 9.56
N VAL A 53 1.69 2.22 9.02
CA VAL A 53 2.53 3.31 9.53
C VAL A 53 2.66 4.34 8.43
N ARG A 54 2.35 5.59 8.75
CA ARG A 54 2.64 6.73 7.90
C ARG A 54 4.08 7.16 8.12
N LEU A 55 4.88 7.15 7.06
CA LEU A 55 6.22 7.71 7.07
C LEU A 55 6.17 9.21 6.82
N LYS A 56 7.19 9.93 7.30
CA LYS A 56 7.35 11.37 7.05
C LYS A 56 7.73 11.68 5.59
N SER A 57 8.41 10.74 4.94
CA SER A 57 8.86 10.85 3.54
C SER A 57 8.26 9.73 2.71
N THR A 58 7.97 10.02 1.45
CA THR A 58 7.47 9.03 0.49
C THR A 58 8.56 7.99 0.19
N PRO A 59 8.38 6.71 0.57
CA PRO A 59 9.41 5.68 0.44
C PRO A 59 9.60 5.21 -1.02
N ARG A 60 8.59 5.38 -1.87
CA ARG A 60 8.59 4.92 -3.27
C ARG A 60 8.15 6.05 -4.20
N PRO A 61 9.07 6.78 -4.85
CA PRO A 61 8.70 7.91 -5.71
C PRO A 61 7.89 7.49 -6.95
N LYS A 62 8.05 6.24 -7.42
CA LYS A 62 7.29 5.67 -8.55
C LYS A 62 5.92 5.10 -8.14
N PHE A 63 5.48 5.29 -6.90
CA PHE A 63 4.22 4.73 -6.40
C PHE A 63 3.04 5.41 -7.08
N SER A 64 2.25 4.61 -7.80
CA SER A 64 1.15 5.12 -8.62
C SER A 64 -0.20 4.85 -7.95
N VAL A 65 -1.02 5.90 -7.83
CA VAL A 65 -2.36 5.86 -7.23
C VAL A 65 -3.38 6.17 -8.31
N CYS A 66 -4.45 5.38 -8.37
CA CYS A 66 -5.57 5.60 -9.28
C CYS A 66 -6.86 5.89 -8.50
N VAL A 67 -7.60 6.91 -8.93
CA VAL A 67 -8.85 7.35 -8.31
C VAL A 67 -10.03 6.71 -9.04
N LEU A 68 -10.92 6.09 -8.28
CA LEU A 68 -12.16 5.48 -8.75
C LEU A 68 -13.30 6.31 -8.18
N GLY A 69 -13.93 7.15 -8.99
CA GLY A 69 -14.83 8.16 -8.47
C GLY A 69 -15.98 8.47 -9.41
N ASP A 70 -16.92 9.24 -8.89
CA ASP A 70 -17.95 9.89 -9.69
C ASP A 70 -17.35 11.05 -10.51
N GLN A 71 -18.18 11.72 -11.30
CA GLN A 71 -17.78 12.81 -12.19
C GLN A 71 -16.95 13.89 -11.47
N GLN A 72 -17.38 14.34 -10.28
CA GLN A 72 -16.66 15.37 -9.52
C GLN A 72 -15.22 14.97 -9.19
N HIS A 73 -15.02 13.75 -8.65
CA HIS A 73 -13.69 13.25 -8.36
C HIS A 73 -12.87 13.00 -9.63
N CYS A 74 -13.52 12.69 -10.76
CA CYS A 74 -12.82 12.56 -12.04
C CYS A 74 -12.32 13.93 -12.54
N ASP A 75 -13.13 14.98 -12.40
CA ASP A 75 -12.77 16.34 -12.81
C ASP A 75 -11.63 16.89 -11.94
N GLU A 76 -11.71 16.70 -10.62
CA GLU A 76 -10.62 17.05 -9.69
C GLU A 76 -9.34 16.27 -9.99
N ALA A 77 -9.43 14.96 -10.21
CA ALA A 77 -8.27 14.15 -10.55
C ALA A 77 -7.65 14.57 -11.89
N LYS A 78 -8.47 14.94 -12.87
CA LYS A 78 -8.02 15.42 -14.17
C LYS A 78 -7.33 16.78 -14.07
N ALA A 79 -7.79 17.68 -13.20
CA ALA A 79 -7.13 18.95 -12.93
C ALA A 79 -5.73 18.77 -12.32
N VAL A 80 -5.53 17.71 -11.53
CA VAL A 80 -4.25 17.38 -10.88
C VAL A 80 -3.41 16.36 -11.67
N ASP A 81 -3.86 15.95 -12.85
CA ASP A 81 -3.22 14.91 -13.69
C ASP A 81 -3.03 13.56 -12.97
N ILE A 82 -3.99 13.19 -12.11
CA ILE A 82 -4.03 11.90 -11.43
C ILE A 82 -4.84 10.91 -12.29
N PRO A 83 -4.35 9.67 -12.47
CA PRO A 83 -5.11 8.63 -13.16
C PRO A 83 -6.45 8.39 -12.48
N HIS A 84 -7.54 8.52 -13.24
CA HIS A 84 -8.90 8.32 -12.75
C HIS A 84 -9.66 7.32 -13.61
N MET A 85 -10.69 6.71 -13.04
CA MET A 85 -11.65 5.87 -13.74
C MET A 85 -13.06 6.12 -13.23
N ASP A 86 -13.96 6.31 -14.19
CA ASP A 86 -15.38 6.51 -13.94
C ASP A 86 -16.15 5.17 -13.89
N ILE A 87 -17.41 5.25 -13.43
CA ILE A 87 -18.33 4.12 -13.25
C ILE A 87 -18.51 3.33 -14.55
N GLU A 88 -18.59 3.99 -15.70
CA GLU A 88 -18.72 3.31 -16.99
C GLU A 88 -17.50 2.45 -17.34
N ALA A 89 -16.31 2.97 -17.05
CA ALA A 89 -15.06 2.24 -17.23
C ALA A 89 -14.97 1.04 -16.27
N LEU A 90 -15.46 1.19 -15.03
CA LEU A 90 -15.57 0.11 -14.06
C LEU A 90 -16.57 -0.96 -14.49
N LYS A 91 -17.71 -0.57 -15.08
CA LYS A 91 -18.69 -1.52 -15.65
C LYS A 91 -18.14 -2.30 -16.84
N LYS A 92 -17.30 -1.70 -17.69
CA LYS A 92 -16.59 -2.42 -18.77
C LYS A 92 -15.60 -3.46 -18.24
N LEU A 93 -15.11 -3.28 -17.01
CA LEU A 93 -14.22 -4.22 -16.31
C LEU A 93 -14.97 -5.32 -15.54
N ASN A 94 -16.32 -5.30 -15.55
CA ASN A 94 -17.17 -6.19 -14.78
C ASN A 94 -16.85 -7.67 -15.08
N LYS A 95 -16.43 -8.41 -14.04
CA LYS A 95 -16.07 -9.85 -14.07
C LYS A 95 -14.93 -10.27 -15.01
N ASN A 96 -14.26 -9.33 -15.69
CA ASN A 96 -13.12 -9.65 -16.56
C ASN A 96 -11.81 -9.79 -15.75
N LYS A 97 -11.55 -10.99 -15.24
CA LYS A 97 -10.37 -11.33 -14.41
C LYS A 97 -9.04 -10.93 -15.04
N LYS A 98 -8.90 -10.98 -16.37
CA LYS A 98 -7.66 -10.60 -17.09
C LYS A 98 -7.40 -9.09 -17.01
N LEU A 99 -8.43 -8.27 -17.26
CA LEU A 99 -8.30 -6.81 -17.24
C LEU A 99 -8.11 -6.28 -15.81
N VAL A 100 -8.85 -6.84 -14.85
CA VAL A 100 -8.68 -6.49 -13.42
C VAL A 100 -7.26 -6.84 -12.94
N LYS A 101 -6.70 -7.99 -13.35
CA LYS A 101 -5.29 -8.33 -13.06
C LYS A 101 -4.30 -7.35 -13.71
N LYS A 102 -4.57 -6.90 -14.94
CA LYS A 102 -3.70 -5.93 -15.64
C LYS A 102 -3.72 -4.57 -14.92
N LEU A 103 -4.90 -4.11 -14.51
CA LEU A 103 -5.10 -2.87 -13.77
C LEU A 103 -4.44 -2.93 -12.38
N ALA A 104 -4.59 -4.05 -11.66
CA ALA A 104 -3.93 -4.29 -10.37
C ALA A 104 -2.40 -4.36 -10.48
N LYS A 105 -1.84 -4.69 -11.65
CA LYS A 105 -0.39 -4.64 -11.89
C LYS A 105 0.09 -3.24 -12.28
N LYS A 106 -0.77 -2.45 -12.94
CA LYS A 106 -0.42 -1.10 -13.42
C LYS A 106 -0.32 -0.09 -12.28
N TYR A 107 -1.23 -0.15 -11.32
CA TYR A 107 -1.29 0.80 -10.20
C TYR A 107 -1.00 0.11 -8.87
N ASP A 108 -0.38 0.83 -7.94
CA ASP A 108 0.02 0.32 -6.63
C ASP A 108 -1.10 0.43 -5.59
N ALA A 109 -1.84 1.53 -5.62
CA ALA A 109 -3.00 1.76 -4.76
C ALA A 109 -4.18 2.37 -5.52
N PHE A 110 -5.35 2.23 -4.91
CA PHE A 110 -6.60 2.79 -5.41
C PHE A 110 -7.27 3.64 -4.33
N LEU A 111 -7.87 4.75 -4.74
CA LEU A 111 -8.78 5.55 -3.94
C LEU A 111 -10.18 5.41 -4.53
N ALA A 112 -11.21 5.35 -3.68
CA ALA A 112 -12.58 5.21 -4.11
C ALA A 112 -13.50 6.23 -3.45
N SER A 113 -14.37 6.87 -4.22
CA SER A 113 -15.47 7.69 -3.70
C SER A 113 -16.38 6.84 -2.80
N GLU A 114 -16.97 7.48 -1.79
CA GLU A 114 -17.88 6.84 -0.83
C GLU A 114 -19.09 6.17 -1.51
N SER A 115 -19.59 6.77 -2.58
CA SER A 115 -20.66 6.24 -3.44
C SER A 115 -20.31 4.88 -4.07
N LEU A 116 -19.04 4.67 -4.42
CA LEU A 116 -18.56 3.54 -5.20
C LEU A 116 -17.92 2.44 -4.37
N ILE A 117 -17.39 2.75 -3.18
CA ILE A 117 -16.65 1.78 -2.36
C ILE A 117 -17.45 0.51 -2.04
N LYS A 118 -18.77 0.65 -1.86
CA LYS A 118 -19.70 -0.46 -1.59
C LYS A 118 -19.96 -1.32 -2.83
N GLN A 119 -19.86 -0.75 -4.03
CA GLN A 119 -20.14 -1.43 -5.29
C GLN A 119 -18.89 -2.14 -5.86
N ILE A 120 -17.70 -1.68 -5.50
CA ILE A 120 -16.40 -2.20 -5.98
C ILE A 120 -16.25 -3.72 -5.84
N PRO A 121 -16.57 -4.35 -4.68
CA PRO A 121 -16.47 -5.81 -4.55
C PRO A 121 -17.37 -6.56 -5.54
N ARG A 122 -18.54 -6.00 -5.88
CA ARG A 122 -19.51 -6.60 -6.81
C ARG A 122 -19.07 -6.44 -8.27
N ILE A 123 -18.53 -5.28 -8.64
CA ILE A 123 -18.16 -4.96 -10.03
C ILE A 123 -16.81 -5.57 -10.39
N LEU A 124 -15.78 -5.35 -9.58
CA LEU A 124 -14.41 -5.81 -9.86
C LEU A 124 -14.14 -7.24 -9.37
N GLY A 125 -15.09 -7.81 -8.61
CA GLY A 125 -14.96 -9.12 -8.00
C GLY A 125 -13.79 -9.20 -7.01
N PRO A 126 -13.34 -10.42 -6.65
CA PRO A 126 -12.26 -10.61 -5.69
C PRO A 126 -10.87 -10.23 -6.24
N GLY A 127 -10.76 -9.73 -7.48
CA GLY A 127 -9.49 -9.52 -8.17
C GLY A 127 -8.57 -8.51 -7.48
N LEU A 128 -9.11 -7.36 -7.08
CA LEU A 128 -8.34 -6.33 -6.35
C LEU A 128 -8.04 -6.74 -4.90
N ASN A 129 -9.00 -7.38 -4.22
CA ASN A 129 -8.82 -7.81 -2.84
C ASN A 129 -7.75 -8.91 -2.73
N LYS A 130 -7.76 -9.89 -3.65
CA LYS A 130 -6.73 -10.93 -3.72
C LYS A 130 -5.34 -10.38 -4.04
N ALA A 131 -5.25 -9.24 -4.72
CA ALA A 131 -4.00 -8.53 -4.96
C ALA A 131 -3.55 -7.67 -3.76
N GLY A 132 -4.34 -7.58 -2.68
CA GLY A 132 -4.05 -6.74 -1.51
C GLY A 132 -4.23 -5.23 -1.77
N LYS A 133 -4.84 -4.87 -2.90
CA LYS A 133 -4.99 -3.48 -3.38
C LYS A 133 -6.44 -3.01 -3.29
N PHE A 134 -7.10 -3.29 -2.18
CA PHE A 134 -8.47 -2.80 -1.98
C PHE A 134 -8.45 -1.27 -1.87
N PRO A 135 -9.36 -0.54 -2.56
CA PRO A 135 -9.36 0.91 -2.55
C PRO A 135 -9.57 1.48 -1.15
N SER A 136 -8.91 2.59 -0.86
CA SER A 136 -9.16 3.36 0.37
C SER A 136 -10.28 4.37 0.11
N LEU A 137 -11.03 4.72 1.15
CA LEU A 137 -12.10 5.69 1.07
C LEU A 137 -11.55 7.09 0.76
N LEU A 138 -12.20 7.79 -0.16
CA LEU A 138 -12.04 9.20 -0.47
C LEU A 138 -13.39 9.88 -0.30
N THR A 139 -13.45 10.92 0.52
CA THR A 139 -14.65 11.73 0.75
C THR A 139 -14.51 13.05 -0.01
N HIS A 140 -15.63 13.64 -0.42
CA HIS A 140 -15.66 14.91 -1.15
C HIS A 140 -15.16 16.11 -0.32
N ASN A 141 -15.10 15.97 1.01
CA ASN A 141 -14.62 17.01 1.91
C ASN A 141 -13.10 16.98 2.12
N GLU A 142 -12.43 15.91 1.67
CA GLU A 142 -10.98 15.75 1.82
C GLU A 142 -10.26 16.20 0.54
N ASN A 143 -9.10 16.83 0.71
CA ASN A 143 -8.25 17.14 -0.44
C ASN A 143 -7.65 15.85 -1.00
N MET A 144 -8.01 15.52 -2.24
CA MET A 144 -7.51 14.35 -2.96
C MET A 144 -5.98 14.25 -2.97
N VAL A 145 -5.29 15.37 -3.18
CA VAL A 145 -3.81 15.40 -3.28
C VAL A 145 -3.18 14.99 -1.95
N ALA A 146 -3.67 15.57 -0.86
CA ALA A 146 -3.22 15.22 0.48
C ALA A 146 -3.46 13.72 0.75
N LYS A 147 -4.61 13.18 0.32
CA LYS A 147 -4.93 11.77 0.52
C LYS A 147 -4.04 10.84 -0.30
N VAL A 148 -3.74 11.22 -1.54
CA VAL A 148 -2.81 10.48 -2.40
C VAL A 148 -1.42 10.44 -1.76
N ASP A 149 -0.94 11.55 -1.21
CA ASP A 149 0.36 11.62 -0.54
C ASP A 149 0.39 10.85 0.77
N GLU A 150 -0.71 10.84 1.52
CA GLU A 150 -0.88 9.96 2.67
C GLU A 150 -0.76 8.49 2.28
N VAL A 151 -1.45 8.06 1.23
CA VAL A 151 -1.41 6.67 0.75
C VAL A 151 -0.01 6.31 0.25
N LYS A 152 0.65 7.20 -0.49
CA LYS A 152 2.04 7.01 -0.95
C LYS A 152 3.03 6.86 0.21
N SER A 153 2.80 7.59 1.30
CA SER A 153 3.65 7.59 2.50
C SER A 153 3.30 6.50 3.50
N THR A 154 2.18 5.80 3.29
CA THR A 154 1.69 4.77 4.21
C THR A 154 2.23 3.40 3.81
N ILE A 155 2.92 2.75 4.73
CA ILE A 155 3.36 1.36 4.57
C ILE A 155 2.44 0.46 5.39
N LYS A 156 1.92 -0.58 4.74
CA LYS A 156 1.21 -1.67 5.42
C LYS A 156 2.22 -2.73 5.85
N PHE A 157 2.19 -3.12 7.11
CA PHE A 157 2.90 -4.29 7.59
C PHE A 157 1.87 -5.34 8.00
N GLN A 158 2.05 -6.56 7.50
CA GLN A 158 1.19 -7.68 7.79
C GLN A 158 2.05 -8.83 8.29
N MET A 159 1.62 -9.48 9.36
CA MET A 159 2.23 -10.70 9.81
C MET A 159 2.16 -11.75 8.69
N LYS A 160 3.32 -12.17 8.17
CA LYS A 160 3.41 -13.31 7.26
C LYS A 160 3.40 -14.60 8.07
N LYS A 161 2.61 -15.57 7.62
CA LYS A 161 2.71 -16.95 8.12
C LYS A 161 3.97 -17.57 7.52
N VAL A 162 4.96 -17.85 8.35
CA VAL A 162 6.07 -18.73 7.95
C VAL A 162 5.57 -20.16 8.17
N SER A 163 5.35 -20.91 7.10
CA SER A 163 5.23 -22.36 7.20
C SER A 163 6.60 -22.91 7.57
N LEU A 164 6.72 -23.54 8.74
CA LEU A 164 7.85 -24.44 9.00
C LEU A 164 7.75 -25.57 7.98
N GLY A 165 8.59 -25.53 6.95
CA GLY A 165 8.56 -26.53 5.87
C GLY A 165 9.78 -26.55 4.95
N ASP A 166 10.76 -25.66 5.14
CA ASP A 166 12.04 -25.70 4.41
C ASP A 166 13.17 -25.42 5.41
N VAL A 167 13.61 -26.48 6.09
CA VAL A 167 14.97 -26.64 6.64
C VAL A 167 15.53 -27.90 5.99
#